data_AF-A0A7R9ZML6-F1
#
_entry.id   AF-A0A7R9ZML6-F1
#
_cell.length_a   1.000
_cell.length_b   1.000
_cell.length_c   1.000
_cell.angle_alpha   90.00
_cell.angle_beta   90.00
_cell.angle_gamma   90.00
#
_symmetry.space_group_name_H-M   'P 1'
#
loop_
_entity.id
_entity.type
_entity.pdbx_description
1 polymer ?
#
loop_
_entity_poly.entity_id
_entity_poly.type
_entity_poly.pdbx_seq_one_letter_code
_entity_poly.pdbx_strand_id
1 'polypeptide(L)'
;YKNLSREVVATTAVACFVVFWNGLIGGFSDFSGVSHEGLLANPLFQMVALPITGFTLSSPSLGLLLVFRTNTAYKRWDEARKNWGMNINHTRDLVRMGNAYYDSSQVTPQRRKEDLERLSLCTWAFVRSMKRHLSPEWEDEQFFKNELYERLPKQQAEAIISAAHRPNRALFDLSCAIENLPMNFMRKNEIHAAVTIFEDNLGSS
;
A
#
# COMPACT_ATOMS: atom_id res chain seq x y z
N TYR A 1 -11.35 3.88 -5.79
CA TYR A 1 -11.98 5.20 -5.62
C TYR A 1 -13.34 5.40 -6.30
N LYS A 2 -13.72 4.64 -7.36
CA LYS A 2 -15.03 4.80 -8.04
C LYS A 2 -16.27 4.72 -7.14
N ASN A 3 -16.18 4.04 -5.99
CA ASN A 3 -17.32 3.89 -5.07
C ASN A 3 -17.53 5.08 -4.12
N LEU A 4 -16.47 5.84 -3.81
CA LEU A 4 -16.54 6.90 -2.79
C LEU A 4 -17.50 8.02 -3.20
N SER A 5 -17.45 8.45 -4.46
CA SER A 5 -18.35 9.49 -4.97
C SER A 5 -19.82 9.05 -4.93
N ARG A 6 -20.12 7.80 -5.28
CA ARG A 6 -21.48 7.25 -5.24
C ARG A 6 -22.02 7.18 -3.81
N GLU A 7 -21.19 6.75 -2.86
CA GLU A 7 -21.56 6.66 -1.44
C GLU A 7 -21.82 8.05 -0.83
N VAL A 8 -20.97 9.03 -1.15
CA VAL A 8 -21.16 10.42 -0.70
C VAL A 8 -22.44 11.00 -1.28
N VAL A 9 -22.67 10.87 -2.59
CA VAL A 9 -23.89 11.38 -3.23
C VAL A 9 -25.15 10.73 -2.63
N ALA A 10 -25.13 9.41 -2.42
CA ALA A 10 -26.28 8.70 -1.84
C ALA A 10 -26.57 9.16 -0.40
N THR A 11 -25.54 9.28 0.44
CA THR A 11 -25.71 9.71 1.84
C THR A 11 -26.15 11.17 1.94
N THR A 12 -25.60 12.06 1.13
CA THR A 12 -26.04 13.46 1.04
C THR A 12 -27.49 13.56 0.56
N ALA A 13 -27.88 12.79 -0.47
CA ALA A 13 -29.25 12.80 -0.98
C ALA A 13 -30.27 12.36 0.09
N VAL A 14 -29.96 11.27 0.81
CA VAL A 14 -30.82 10.80 1.92
C VAL A 14 -30.91 11.85 3.02
N ALA A 15 -29.78 12.45 3.43
CA ALA A 15 -29.77 13.48 4.47
C ALA A 15 -30.60 14.70 4.08
N CYS A 16 -30.44 15.21 2.85
CA CYS A 16 -31.23 16.32 2.32
C CYS A 16 -32.73 15.98 2.27
N PHE A 17 -33.09 14.76 1.85
CA PHE A 17 -34.47 14.31 1.84
C PHE A 17 -35.08 14.30 3.25
N VAL A 18 -34.37 13.75 4.24
CA VAL A 18 -34.86 13.69 5.63
C VAL A 18 -35.06 15.09 6.21
N VAL A 19 -34.10 15.99 6.02
CA VAL A 19 -34.19 17.38 6.52
C VAL A 19 -35.34 18.12 5.85
N PHE A 20 -35.46 17.99 4.53
CA PHE A 20 -36.54 18.64 3.77
C PHE A 20 -37.92 18.09 4.15
N TRP A 21 -38.06 16.76 4.26
CA TRP A 21 -39.31 16.10 4.63
C TRP A 21 -39.76 16.50 6.04
N ASN A 22 -38.84 16.45 7.01
CA ASN A 22 -39.16 16.88 8.39
C ASN A 22 -39.44 18.39 8.45
N GLY A 23 -38.75 19.21 7.67
CA GLY A 23 -39.01 20.66 7.58
C GLY A 23 -40.37 21.00 6.98
N LEU A 24 -40.84 20.23 5.99
CA LEU A 24 -42.17 20.41 5.39
C LEU A 24 -43.32 20.09 6.35
N ILE A 25 -43.13 19.11 7.23
CA ILE A 25 -44.18 18.62 8.15
C ILE A 25 -44.14 19.37 9.50
N GLY A 26 -42.95 19.50 10.08
CA GLY A 26 -42.73 20.04 11.42
C GLY A 26 -42.32 21.51 11.47
N GLY A 27 -42.05 22.13 10.31
CA GLY A 27 -41.49 23.48 10.22
C GLY A 27 -39.96 23.49 10.33
N PHE A 28 -39.37 24.67 10.12
CA PHE A 28 -37.92 24.87 10.21
C PHE A 28 -37.60 26.24 10.81
N SER A 29 -36.43 26.36 11.42
CA SER A 29 -35.90 27.66 11.84
C SER A 29 -34.92 28.17 10.79
N ASP A 30 -35.08 29.42 10.37
CA ASP A 30 -34.17 30.06 9.43
C ASP A 30 -32.87 30.53 10.12
N PHE A 31 -31.93 31.05 9.32
CA PHE A 31 -30.65 31.57 9.82
C PHE A 31 -30.79 32.83 10.69
N SER A 32 -31.97 33.47 10.70
CA SER A 32 -32.29 34.60 11.55
C SER A 32 -32.94 34.16 12.87
N GLY A 33 -33.11 32.85 13.08
CA GLY A 33 -33.72 32.27 14.28
C GLY A 33 -35.25 32.33 14.30
N VAL A 34 -35.89 32.73 13.20
CA VAL A 34 -37.35 32.76 13.09
C VAL A 34 -37.84 31.36 12.73
N SER A 35 -38.84 30.88 13.47
CA SER A 35 -39.45 29.57 13.22
C SER A 35 -40.61 29.71 12.25
N HIS A 36 -40.54 28.97 11.15
CA HIS A 36 -41.57 28.89 10.13
C HIS A 36 -42.34 27.58 10.29
N GLU A 37 -43.66 27.64 10.28
CA GLU A 37 -44.50 26.44 10.32
C GLU A 37 -44.36 25.61 9.03
N GLY A 38 -44.51 24.30 9.15
CA GLY A 38 -44.46 23.40 8.01
C GLY A 38 -45.64 23.62 7.06
N LEU A 39 -45.39 23.58 5.75
CA LEU A 39 -46.45 23.68 4.74
C LEU A 39 -47.52 22.59 4.87
N LEU A 40 -47.15 21.43 5.44
CA LEU A 40 -48.03 20.28 5.67
C LEU A 40 -48.24 20.03 7.18
N ALA A 41 -48.43 21.08 7.97
CA ALA A 41 -48.63 21.04 9.43
C ALA A 41 -49.99 20.42 9.86
N ASN A 42 -50.35 19.25 9.34
CA ASN A 42 -51.51 18.48 9.78
C ASN A 42 -51.07 17.45 10.84
N PRO A 43 -51.82 17.29 11.96
CA PRO A 43 -51.53 16.29 12.99
C PRO A 43 -51.35 14.85 12.46
N LEU A 44 -52.04 14.48 11.38
CA LEU A 44 -51.87 13.17 10.74
C LEU A 44 -50.51 13.00 10.08
N PHE A 45 -49.97 14.04 9.44
CA PHE A 45 -48.67 13.99 8.77
C PHE A 45 -47.50 14.05 9.75
N GLN A 46 -47.70 14.62 10.94
CA GLN A 46 -46.69 14.61 12.01
C GLN A 46 -46.35 13.20 12.50
N MET A 47 -47.28 12.23 12.38
CA MET A 47 -47.00 10.82 12.69
C MET A 47 -46.04 10.15 11.69
N VAL A 48 -45.87 10.73 10.50
CA VAL A 48 -44.98 10.24 9.43
C VAL A 48 -43.65 11.00 9.43
N ALA A 49 -43.45 11.93 10.36
CA ALA A 49 -42.16 12.58 10.55
C ALA A 49 -41.12 11.58 11.06
N LEU A 50 -39.88 11.69 10.57
CA LEU A 50 -38.82 10.77 10.96
C LEU A 50 -38.28 11.15 12.35
N PRO A 51 -38.33 10.24 13.34
CA PRO A 51 -37.97 10.56 14.72
C PRO A 51 -36.46 10.77 14.86
N ILE A 52 -36.07 11.89 15.48
CA ILE A 52 -34.67 12.23 15.74
C ILE A 52 -34.00 11.28 16.76
N THR A 53 -34.81 10.64 17.62
CA THR A 53 -34.36 9.76 18.71
C THR A 53 -33.47 8.61 18.23
N GLY A 54 -33.77 8.03 17.05
CA GLY A 54 -32.94 6.97 16.47
C GLY A 54 -31.52 7.45 16.14
N PHE A 55 -31.42 8.65 15.57
CA PHE A 55 -30.13 9.28 15.26
C PHE A 55 -29.35 9.60 16.53
N THR A 56 -29.99 10.23 17.53
CA THR A 56 -29.36 10.58 18.80
C THR A 56 -28.83 9.35 19.54
N LEU A 57 -29.59 8.25 19.56
CA LEU A 57 -29.18 7.03 20.25
C LEU A 57 -28.06 6.29 19.52
N SER A 58 -28.08 6.28 18.18
CA SER A 58 -27.07 5.60 17.36
C SER A 58 -25.75 6.36 17.22
N SER A 59 -25.77 7.69 17.32
CA SER A 59 -24.61 8.55 17.01
C SER A 59 -23.37 8.23 17.87
N PRO A 60 -23.45 8.06 19.21
CA PRO A 60 -22.31 7.68 20.02
C PRO A 60 -21.73 6.31 19.64
N SER A 61 -22.58 5.33 19.32
CA SER A 61 -22.16 4.00 18.88
C SER A 61 -21.42 4.06 17.54
N LEU A 62 -21.94 4.84 16.57
CA LEU A 62 -21.27 5.07 15.30
C LEU A 62 -19.92 5.79 15.48
N GLY A 63 -19.85 6.75 16.41
CA GLY A 63 -18.61 7.43 16.78
C GLY A 63 -17.55 6.47 17.34
N LEU A 64 -17.93 5.58 18.26
CA LEU A 64 -17.04 4.56 18.80
C LEU A 64 -16.57 3.57 17.72
N LEU A 65 -17.48 3.10 16.87
CA LEU A 65 -17.15 2.22 15.75
C LEU A 65 -16.16 2.88 14.78
N LEU A 66 -16.34 4.18 14.51
CA LEU A 66 -15.39 4.93 13.69
C LEU A 66 -14.01 4.97 14.33
N VAL A 67 -13.91 5.27 15.63
CA VAL A 67 -12.63 5.30 16.37
C VAL A 67 -11.93 3.94 16.35
N PHE A 68 -12.65 2.84 16.59
CA PHE A 68 -12.04 1.51 16.51
C PHE A 68 -11.59 1.17 15.10
N ARG A 69 -12.39 1.52 14.08
CA ARG A 69 -12.05 1.29 12.68
C ARG A 69 -10.81 2.09 12.27
N THR A 70 -10.73 3.37 12.61
CA THR A 70 -9.58 4.22 12.25
C THR A 70 -8.31 3.77 12.97
N ASN A 71 -8.41 3.38 14.25
CA ASN A 71 -7.27 2.81 14.98
C ASN A 71 -6.74 1.52 14.35
N THR A 72 -7.61 0.59 13.96
CA THR A 72 -7.19 -0.65 13.29
C THR A 72 -6.60 -0.38 11.91
N ALA A 73 -7.20 0.53 11.13
CA ALA A 73 -6.65 0.94 9.83
C ALA A 73 -5.26 1.60 9.98
N TYR A 74 -5.08 2.45 10.99
CA TYR A 74 -3.80 3.08 11.29
C TYR A 74 -2.73 2.06 11.68
N LYS A 75 -3.06 1.08 12.54
CA LYS A 75 -2.12 0.00 12.90
C LYS A 75 -1.65 -0.77 11.67
N ARG A 76 -2.57 -1.16 10.78
CA ARG A 76 -2.22 -1.85 9.52
C ARG A 76 -1.33 -1.00 8.62
N TRP A 77 -1.62 0.31 8.52
CA TRP A 77 -0.79 1.23 7.73
C TRP A 77 0.62 1.38 8.32
N ASP A 78 0.75 1.53 9.65
CA ASP A 78 2.04 1.66 10.31
C ASP A 78 2.87 0.36 10.22
N GLU A 79 2.22 -0.81 10.30
CA GLU A 79 2.86 -2.11 10.07
C GLU A 79 3.41 -2.22 8.64
N ALA A 80 2.58 -1.93 7.62
CA ALA A 80 3.03 -1.93 6.23
C ALA A 80 4.21 -0.96 6.00
N ARG A 81 4.14 0.25 6.59
CA ARG A 81 5.23 1.24 6.53
C ARG A 81 6.52 0.70 7.16
N LYS A 82 6.45 -0.01 8.28
CA LYS A 82 7.61 -0.63 8.94
C LYS A 82 8.23 -1.72 8.08
N ASN A 83 7.42 -2.59 7.46
CA ASN A 83 7.91 -3.68 6.61
C ASN A 83 8.59 -3.14 5.34
N TRP A 84 8.03 -2.08 4.73
CA TRP A 84 8.70 -1.35 3.64
C TRP A 84 10.00 -0.68 4.09
N GLY A 85 10.02 -0.08 5.29
CA GLY A 85 11.23 0.51 5.88
C GLY A 85 12.32 -0.53 6.13
N MET A 86 11.95 -1.72 6.57
CA MET A 86 12.85 -2.85 6.78
C MET A 86 13.51 -3.29 5.47
N ASN A 87 12.74 -3.40 4.38
CA ASN A 87 13.29 -3.65 3.03
C ASN A 87 14.33 -2.58 2.62
N ILE A 88 14.06 -1.29 2.85
CA ILE A 88 15.01 -0.21 2.53
C ILE A 88 16.31 -0.37 3.33
N ASN A 89 16.23 -0.73 4.60
CA ASN A 89 17.42 -0.94 5.42
C ASN A 89 18.25 -2.13 4.91
N HIS A 90 17.61 -3.27 4.65
CA HIS A 90 18.34 -4.45 4.19
C HIS A 90 18.91 -4.28 2.77
N THR A 91 18.25 -3.57 1.85
CA THR A 91 18.85 -3.26 0.53
C THR A 91 20.14 -2.43 0.65
N ARG A 92 20.20 -1.49 1.60
CA ARG A 92 21.42 -0.73 1.90
C ARG A 92 22.49 -1.62 2.51
N ASP A 93 22.11 -2.52 3.41
CA ASP A 93 23.04 -3.48 4.01
C ASP A 93 23.62 -4.44 2.97
N LEU A 94 22.83 -4.94 2.02
CA LEU A 94 23.34 -5.80 0.94
C LEU A 94 24.42 -5.10 0.12
N VAL A 95 24.18 -3.85 -0.30
CA VAL A 95 25.17 -3.09 -1.07
C VAL A 95 26.40 -2.75 -0.22
N ARG A 96 26.22 -2.35 1.04
CA ARG A 96 27.31 -2.05 1.98
C ARG A 96 28.18 -3.29 2.24
N MET A 97 27.56 -4.41 2.58
CA MET A 97 28.25 -5.68 2.83
C MET A 97 28.90 -6.20 1.55
N GLY A 98 28.19 -6.17 0.42
CA GLY A 98 28.75 -6.53 -0.89
C GLY A 98 30.02 -5.75 -1.22
N ASN A 99 30.04 -4.43 -0.94
CA ASN A 99 31.23 -3.61 -1.14
C ASN A 99 32.36 -3.92 -0.15
N ALA A 100 32.05 -4.09 1.14
CA ALA A 100 33.03 -4.24 2.21
C ALA A 100 33.63 -5.66 2.28
N TYR A 101 32.86 -6.66 1.89
CA TYR A 101 33.22 -8.08 2.00
C TYR A 101 33.82 -8.65 0.72
N TYR A 102 33.75 -7.89 -0.39
CA TYR A 102 34.34 -8.25 -1.67
C TYR A 102 35.85 -8.50 -1.57
N ASP A 103 36.28 -9.70 -1.90
CA ASP A 103 37.69 -10.04 -2.05
C ASP A 103 38.21 -9.54 -3.41
N SER A 104 39.06 -8.52 -3.34
CA SER A 104 39.65 -7.89 -4.54
C SER A 104 41.04 -8.44 -4.87
N SER A 105 41.53 -9.44 -4.13
CA SER A 105 42.92 -9.94 -4.27
C SER A 105 43.21 -10.56 -5.64
N GLN A 106 42.23 -11.23 -6.25
CA GLN A 106 42.38 -11.96 -7.52
C GLN A 106 41.45 -11.44 -8.64
N VAL A 107 40.92 -10.22 -8.50
CA VAL A 107 39.90 -9.70 -9.42
C VAL A 107 40.28 -8.32 -9.94
N THR A 108 40.08 -8.09 -11.23
CA THR A 108 40.36 -6.78 -11.84
C THR A 108 39.37 -5.72 -11.33
N PRO A 109 39.77 -4.43 -11.29
CA PRO A 109 38.86 -3.36 -10.89
C PRO A 109 37.57 -3.29 -11.74
N GLN A 110 37.69 -3.61 -13.04
CA GLN A 110 36.57 -3.66 -13.96
C GLN A 110 35.58 -4.78 -13.59
N ARG A 111 36.09 -5.99 -13.30
CA ARG A 111 35.23 -7.11 -12.89
C ARG A 111 34.55 -6.85 -11.55
N ARG A 112 35.25 -6.24 -10.59
CA ARG A 112 34.66 -5.80 -9.32
C ARG A 112 33.50 -4.84 -9.54
N LYS A 113 33.65 -3.87 -10.44
CA LYS A 113 32.58 -2.93 -10.80
C LYS A 113 31.37 -3.67 -11.37
N GLU A 114 31.58 -4.57 -12.33
CA GLU A 114 30.51 -5.35 -12.96
C GLU A 114 29.73 -6.22 -11.96
N ASP A 115 30.43 -6.90 -11.05
CA ASP A 115 29.81 -7.76 -10.05
C ASP A 115 28.99 -6.96 -9.02
N LEU A 116 29.50 -5.78 -8.58
CA LEU A 116 28.76 -4.89 -7.66
C LEU A 116 27.59 -4.17 -8.35
N GLU A 117 27.72 -3.82 -9.63
CA GLU A 117 26.61 -3.33 -10.45
C GLU A 117 25.53 -4.39 -10.60
N ARG A 118 25.90 -5.65 -10.85
CA ARG A 118 24.96 -6.77 -10.92
C ARG A 118 24.23 -7.02 -9.60
N LEU A 119 24.93 -6.97 -8.47
CA LEU A 119 24.31 -7.03 -7.14
C LEU A 119 23.28 -5.91 -6.96
N SER A 120 23.63 -4.68 -7.35
CA SER A 120 22.76 -3.50 -7.23
C SER A 120 21.52 -3.60 -8.14
N LEU A 121 21.70 -4.06 -9.38
CA LEU A 121 20.61 -4.28 -10.33
C LEU A 121 19.65 -5.39 -9.86
N CYS A 122 20.16 -6.50 -9.33
CA CYS A 122 19.31 -7.57 -8.80
C CYS A 122 18.57 -7.12 -7.53
N THR A 123 19.24 -6.34 -6.67
CA THR A 123 18.60 -5.74 -5.48
C THR A 123 17.47 -4.81 -5.89
N TRP A 124 17.70 -3.94 -6.89
CA TRP A 124 16.66 -3.09 -7.45
C TRP A 124 15.52 -3.89 -8.08
N ALA A 125 15.83 -4.95 -8.85
CA ALA A 125 14.84 -5.78 -9.53
C ALA A 125 13.88 -6.45 -8.53
N PHE A 126 14.39 -6.91 -7.39
CA PHE A 126 13.55 -7.43 -6.30
C PHE A 126 12.58 -6.36 -5.78
N VAL A 127 13.09 -5.21 -5.35
CA VAL A 127 12.25 -4.12 -4.80
C VAL A 127 11.23 -3.64 -5.82
N ARG A 128 11.64 -3.54 -7.08
CA ARG A 128 10.77 -3.10 -8.17
C ARG A 128 9.66 -4.10 -8.47
N SER A 129 9.97 -5.39 -8.42
CA SER A 129 9.01 -6.48 -8.54
C SER A 129 8.03 -6.51 -7.36
N MET A 130 8.53 -6.27 -6.14
CA MET A 130 7.69 -6.15 -4.93
C MET A 130 6.71 -4.97 -5.04
N LYS A 131 7.18 -3.78 -5.46
CA LYS A 131 6.29 -2.64 -5.75
C LYS A 131 5.19 -3.04 -6.73
N ARG A 132 5.56 -3.67 -7.85
CA ARG A 132 4.58 -4.11 -8.84
C ARG A 132 3.59 -5.11 -8.26
N HIS A 133 4.05 -6.08 -7.45
CA HIS A 133 3.20 -7.07 -6.81
C HIS A 133 2.13 -6.44 -5.89
N LEU A 134 2.49 -5.37 -5.18
CA LEU A 134 1.60 -4.66 -4.26
C LEU A 134 0.73 -3.58 -4.96
N SER A 135 1.05 -3.22 -6.19
CA SER A 135 0.27 -2.26 -6.99
C SER A 135 -0.84 -2.95 -7.81
N PRO A 136 -1.96 -2.27 -8.08
CA PRO A 136 -2.93 -2.73 -9.07
C PRO A 136 -2.33 -2.84 -10.48
N GLU A 137 -2.73 -3.85 -11.25
CA GLU A 137 -2.21 -4.10 -12.61
C GLU A 137 -2.33 -2.91 -13.56
N TRP A 138 -3.49 -2.27 -13.57
CA TRP A 138 -3.78 -1.12 -14.43
C TRP A 138 -2.92 0.11 -14.11
N GLU A 139 -2.29 0.17 -12.94
CA GLU A 139 -1.50 1.32 -12.49
C GLU A 139 -0.03 1.22 -12.91
N ASP A 140 0.57 0.02 -12.81
CA ASP A 140 2.04 -0.10 -12.81
C ASP A 140 2.59 -1.21 -13.73
N GLU A 141 1.75 -2.08 -14.32
CA GLU A 141 2.22 -3.25 -15.10
C GLU A 141 3.09 -2.86 -16.31
N GLN A 142 2.69 -1.84 -17.08
CA GLN A 142 3.43 -1.43 -18.27
C GLN A 142 4.75 -0.74 -17.90
N PHE A 143 4.75 0.12 -16.88
CA PHE A 143 5.95 0.79 -16.39
C PHE A 143 6.97 -0.24 -15.87
N PHE A 144 6.50 -1.21 -15.09
CA PHE A 144 7.32 -2.32 -14.59
C PHE A 144 8.04 -3.07 -15.71
N LYS A 145 7.31 -3.47 -16.76
CA LYS A 145 7.89 -4.19 -17.91
C LYS A 145 8.95 -3.36 -18.61
N ASN A 146 8.63 -2.10 -18.91
CA ASN A 146 9.54 -1.19 -19.60
C ASN A 146 10.84 -0.99 -18.81
N GLU A 147 10.75 -0.72 -17.50
CA GLU A 147 11.92 -0.52 -16.64
C GLU A 147 12.79 -1.78 -16.52
N LEU A 148 12.18 -2.99 -16.49
CA LEU A 148 12.96 -4.22 -16.48
C LEU A 148 13.72 -4.43 -17.79
N TYR A 149 13.08 -4.21 -18.94
CA TYR A 149 13.75 -4.33 -20.24
C TYR A 149 14.84 -3.28 -20.46
N GLU A 150 14.71 -2.09 -19.85
CA GLU A 150 15.71 -1.02 -19.93
C GLU A 150 16.99 -1.34 -19.13
N ARG A 151 16.84 -1.96 -17.95
CA ARG A 151 17.94 -2.09 -16.98
C ARG A 151 18.55 -3.48 -16.89
N LEU A 152 17.81 -4.51 -17.29
CA LEU A 152 18.25 -5.90 -17.17
C LEU A 152 18.49 -6.52 -18.55
N PRO A 153 19.38 -7.53 -18.65
CA PRO A 153 19.45 -8.36 -19.84
C PRO A 153 18.08 -8.91 -20.21
N LYS A 154 17.75 -8.89 -21.51
CA LYS A 154 16.43 -9.29 -22.02
C LYS A 154 15.93 -10.63 -21.46
N GLN A 155 16.82 -11.64 -21.43
CA GLN A 155 16.49 -12.98 -20.90
C GLN A 155 16.13 -12.94 -19.40
N GLN A 156 16.83 -12.14 -18.62
CA GLN A 156 16.56 -11.99 -17.18
C GLN A 156 15.22 -11.26 -16.96
N ALA A 157 14.98 -10.17 -17.70
CA ALA A 157 13.71 -9.44 -17.64
C ALA A 157 12.52 -10.34 -17.99
N GLU A 158 12.62 -11.12 -19.08
CA GLU A 158 11.59 -12.08 -19.50
C GLU A 158 11.33 -13.16 -18.45
N ALA A 159 12.39 -13.69 -17.82
CA ALA A 159 12.25 -14.68 -16.75
C ALA A 159 11.48 -14.10 -15.55
N ILE A 160 11.75 -12.86 -15.15
CA ILE A 160 11.02 -12.20 -14.05
C ILE A 160 9.57 -11.91 -14.45
N ILE A 161 9.32 -11.39 -15.65
CA ILE A 161 7.97 -11.01 -16.10
C ILE A 161 7.06 -12.24 -16.25
N SER A 162 7.60 -13.35 -16.77
CA SER A 162 6.86 -14.59 -17.01
C SER A 162 6.69 -15.47 -15.77
N ALA A 163 7.43 -15.23 -14.70
CA ALA A 163 7.33 -16.00 -13.48
C ALA A 163 5.95 -15.85 -12.82
N ALA A 164 5.43 -16.97 -12.30
CA ALA A 164 4.19 -16.98 -11.51
C ALA A 164 4.29 -16.06 -10.29
N HIS A 165 5.45 -16.03 -9.63
CA HIS A 165 5.74 -15.15 -8.51
C HIS A 165 6.99 -14.31 -8.78
N ARG A 166 6.78 -13.18 -9.46
CA ARG A 166 7.83 -12.30 -9.99
C ARG A 166 8.84 -11.80 -8.95
N PRO A 167 8.44 -11.35 -7.73
CA PRO A 167 9.42 -10.93 -6.73
C PRO A 167 10.33 -12.06 -6.27
N ASN A 168 9.79 -13.28 -6.12
CA ASN A 168 10.61 -14.43 -5.72
C ASN A 168 11.58 -14.85 -6.84
N ARG A 169 11.17 -14.71 -8.11
CA ARG A 169 12.10 -14.89 -9.24
C ARG A 169 13.24 -13.87 -9.24
N ALA A 170 12.93 -12.60 -8.95
CA ALA A 170 13.96 -11.57 -8.81
C ALA A 170 14.87 -11.80 -7.58
N LEU A 171 14.30 -12.33 -6.49
CA LEU A 171 15.04 -12.71 -5.28
C LEU A 171 16.01 -13.88 -5.55
N PHE A 172 15.60 -14.85 -6.36
CA PHE A 172 16.47 -15.91 -6.85
C PHE A 172 17.67 -15.33 -7.62
N ASP A 173 17.43 -14.40 -8.55
CA ASP A 173 18.50 -13.76 -9.31
C ASP A 173 19.48 -12.99 -8.41
N LEU A 174 18.97 -12.33 -7.37
CA LEU A 174 19.77 -11.66 -6.35
C LEU A 174 20.64 -12.66 -5.56
N SER A 175 20.07 -13.79 -5.14
CA SER A 175 20.82 -14.86 -4.48
C SER A 175 21.92 -15.41 -5.39
N CYS A 176 21.66 -15.62 -6.68
CA CYS A 176 22.69 -15.98 -7.64
C CYS A 176 23.76 -14.90 -7.81
N ALA A 177 23.40 -13.62 -7.77
CA ALA A 177 24.36 -12.53 -7.83
C ALA A 177 25.31 -12.56 -6.62
N ILE A 178 24.78 -12.76 -5.41
CA ILE A 178 25.55 -12.89 -4.16
C ILE A 178 26.45 -14.13 -4.19
N GLU A 179 25.94 -15.27 -4.66
CA GLU A 179 26.73 -16.50 -4.74
C GLU A 179 27.95 -16.36 -5.65
N ASN A 180 27.82 -15.56 -6.72
CA ASN A 180 28.92 -15.31 -7.65
C ASN A 180 29.94 -14.28 -7.14
N LEU A 181 29.70 -13.61 -6.02
CA LEU A 181 30.66 -12.63 -5.49
C LEU A 181 31.88 -13.35 -4.89
N PRO A 182 33.10 -12.88 -5.20
CA PRO A 182 34.31 -13.38 -4.57
C PRO A 182 34.33 -12.90 -3.12
N MET A 183 33.96 -13.78 -2.19
CA MET A 183 34.02 -13.52 -0.76
C MET A 183 34.07 -14.82 0.04
N ASN A 184 34.53 -14.73 1.28
CA ASN A 184 34.51 -15.85 2.20
C ASN A 184 33.08 -16.34 2.48
N PHE A 185 32.90 -17.66 2.58
CA PHE A 185 31.58 -18.28 2.77
C PHE A 185 30.84 -17.81 4.03
N MET A 186 31.55 -17.51 5.13
CA MET A 186 30.92 -17.00 6.35
C MET A 186 30.27 -15.63 6.10
N ARG A 187 30.96 -14.74 5.38
CA ARG A 187 30.41 -13.43 5.00
C ARG A 187 29.24 -13.56 4.04
N LYS A 188 29.30 -14.53 3.13
CA LYS A 188 28.21 -14.83 2.19
C LYS A 188 26.95 -15.31 2.92
N ASN A 189 27.11 -16.19 3.91
CA ASN A 189 26.00 -16.67 4.74
C ASN A 189 25.29 -15.52 5.47
N GLU A 190 26.05 -14.55 6.02
CA GLU A 190 25.47 -13.34 6.64
C GLU A 190 24.65 -12.50 5.64
N ILE A 191 25.13 -12.37 4.41
CA ILE A 191 24.38 -11.67 3.36
C ILE A 191 23.10 -12.44 3.00
N HIS A 192 23.15 -13.77 2.85
CA HIS A 192 21.94 -14.57 2.59
C HIS A 192 20.92 -14.54 3.74
N ALA A 193 21.37 -14.48 4.98
CA ALA A 193 20.49 -14.28 6.12
C ALA A 193 19.74 -12.93 6.00
N ALA A 194 20.43 -11.87 5.58
CA ALA A 194 19.79 -10.58 5.30
C ALA A 194 18.81 -10.63 4.11
N VAL A 195 19.10 -11.42 3.07
CA VAL A 195 18.20 -11.62 1.92
C VAL A 195 16.92 -12.35 2.32
N THR A 196 16.98 -13.29 3.26
CA THR A 196 15.79 -14.04 3.72
C THR A 196 14.72 -13.10 4.30
N ILE A 197 15.14 -12.02 4.96
CA ILE A 197 14.24 -11.00 5.51
C ILE A 197 13.40 -10.31 4.42
N PHE A 198 13.86 -10.28 3.17
CA PHE A 198 13.06 -9.77 2.06
C PHE A 198 11.87 -10.68 1.74
N GLU A 199 12.04 -12.00 1.81
CA GLU A 199 10.95 -12.95 1.61
C GLU A 199 9.92 -12.83 2.75
N ASP A 200 10.39 -12.76 3.99
CA ASP A 200 9.52 -12.59 5.16
C ASP A 200 8.69 -11.30 5.06
N ASN A 201 9.33 -10.18 4.71
CA ASN A 201 8.62 -8.91 4.53
C ASN A 201 7.63 -8.94 3.38
N LEU A 202 7.96 -9.62 2.27
CA LEU A 202 7.05 -9.79 1.16
C LEU A 202 5.82 -10.63 1.56
N GLY A 203 6.03 -11.73 2.30
CA GLY A 203 4.94 -12.59 2.78
C GLY A 203 4.05 -11.92 3.83
N SER A 204 4.56 -10.92 4.55
CA SER A 204 3.80 -10.13 5.52
C SER A 204 2.88 -9.05 4.89
N SER A 205 3.07 -8.76 3.59
CA SER A 205 2.43 -7.63 2.89
C SER A 205 1.12 -8.01 2.19
#